data_AF-A0A2D6X2E2-F1
#
_entry.id   AF-A0A2D6X2E2-F1
#
_cell.length_a   1.000
_cell.length_b   1.000
_cell.length_c   1.000
_cell.angle_alpha   90.00
_cell.angle_beta   90.00
_cell.angle_gamma   90.00
#
_symmetry.space_group_name_H-M   'P 1'
#
loop_
_entity.id
_entity.type
_entity.pdbx_description
1 polymer ?
#
loop_
_entity_poly.entity_id
_entity_poly.type
_entity_poly.pdbx_seq_one_letter_code
_entity_poly.pdbx_strand_id
1 'polypeptide(L)' 'MKHLKKNNETYLDHLLFAGKVGLTLIFVGVIFLLHALLPICKIPKRWNLEDTSIKLYRWSEYTIKRKNK' A
#
# COMPACT_ATOMS: atom_id res chain seq x y z
N MET A 1 -10.24 -17.57 -3.32
CA MET A 1 -10.86 -17.62 -4.67
C MET A 1 -12.30 -17.13 -4.74
N LYS A 2 -13.21 -17.49 -3.80
CA LYS A 2 -14.60 -16.99 -3.81
C LYS A 2 -14.73 -15.45 -3.84
N HIS A 3 -13.86 -14.74 -3.10
CA HIS A 3 -13.85 -13.27 -3.10
C HIS A 3 -13.26 -12.65 -4.39
N LEU A 4 -12.34 -13.35 -5.06
CA LEU A 4 -11.74 -12.91 -6.34
C LEU A 4 -12.77 -12.98 -7.46
N LYS A 5 -13.52 -14.09 -7.51
CA LYS A 5 -14.62 -14.29 -8.46
C LYS A 5 -15.76 -13.29 -8.23
N LYS A 6 -15.98 -12.87 -6.98
CA LYS A 6 -16.97 -11.84 -6.61
C LYS A 6 -16.57 -10.43 -7.07
N ASN A 7 -15.28 -10.18 -7.26
CA ASN A 7 -14.74 -8.89 -7.67
C ASN A 7 -14.30 -8.87 -9.14
N ASN A 8 -14.61 -9.91 -9.92
CA ASN A 8 -14.19 -10.07 -11.32
C ASN A 8 -12.67 -9.87 -11.54
N GLU A 9 -11.85 -10.25 -10.56
CA GLU A 9 -10.40 -10.08 -10.59
C GLU A 9 -9.69 -11.40 -10.89
N THR A 10 -8.64 -11.36 -11.72
CA THR A 10 -7.72 -12.48 -11.82
C THR A 10 -6.91 -12.59 -10.54
N TYR A 11 -6.48 -13.82 -10.20
CA TYR A 11 -5.61 -14.03 -9.04
C TYR A 11 -4.31 -13.23 -9.14
N LEU A 12 -3.78 -13.06 -10.37
CA LEU A 12 -2.57 -12.29 -10.62
C LEU A 12 -2.77 -10.80 -10.35
N ASP A 13 -3.88 -10.20 -10.78
CA ASP A 13 -4.17 -8.79 -10.50
C ASP A 13 -4.29 -8.52 -8.99
N HIS A 14 -4.95 -9.44 -8.29
CA HIS A 14 -5.10 -9.35 -6.85
C HIS A 14 -3.77 -9.49 -6.12
N LEU A 15 -2.95 -10.47 -6.53
CA LEU A 15 -1.63 -10.71 -5.97
C LEU A 15 -0.68 -9.53 -6.20
N LEU A 16 -0.64 -8.99 -7.42
CA LEU A 16 0.19 -7.84 -7.77
C LEU A 16 -0.23 -6.60 -6.98
N PHE A 17 -1.53 -6.35 -6.86
CA PHE A 17 -2.04 -5.24 -6.08
C PHE A 17 -1.72 -5.39 -4.58
N ALA A 18 -2.10 -6.51 -3.97
CA ALA A 18 -1.87 -6.76 -2.54
C ALA A 18 -0.36 -6.77 -2.22
N GLY A 19 0.46 -7.37 -3.09
CA GLY A 19 1.91 -7.38 -2.99
C GLY A 19 2.50 -5.97 -3.03
N LYS A 20 2.05 -5.12 -3.98
CA LYS A 20 2.47 -3.71 -4.06
C LYS A 20 2.16 -2.93 -2.79
N VAL A 21 0.95 -3.09 -2.25
CA VAL A 21 0.54 -2.42 -1.00
C VAL A 21 1.39 -2.91 0.16
N GLY A 22 1.47 -4.23 0.36
CA GLY A 22 2.21 -4.85 1.47
C GLY A 22 3.69 -4.50 1.45
N LEU A 23 4.37 -4.64 0.32
CA LEU A 23 5.79 -4.30 0.18
C LEU A 23 6.06 -2.82 0.46
N THR A 24 5.16 -1.92 0.00
CA THR A 24 5.30 -0.49 0.29
C THR A 24 5.21 -0.22 1.79
N LEU A 25 4.26 -0.84 2.50
CA LEU A 25 4.08 -0.65 3.93
C LEU A 25 5.23 -1.22 4.76
N ILE A 26 5.74 -2.40 4.39
CA ILE A 26 6.94 -2.98 5.01
C ILE A 26 8.11 -2.01 4.87
N PHE A 27 8.34 -1.50 3.65
CA PHE A 27 9.45 -0.61 3.37
C PHE A 27 9.35 0.73 4.11
N VAL A 28 8.16 1.34 4.12
CA VAL A 28 7.90 2.58 4.88
C VAL A 28 8.09 2.35 6.38
N GLY A 29 7.59 1.22 6.91
CA GLY A 29 7.78 0.84 8.32
C GLY A 29 9.25 0.70 8.68
N VAL A 30 10.06 0.03 7.85
CA VAL A 30 11.51 -0.07 8.05
C VAL A 30 12.17 1.31 8.05
N ILE A 31 11.79 2.22 7.15
CA ILE A 31 12.31 3.59 7.13
C ILE A 31 11.99 4.32 8.44
N PHE A 32 10.75 4.21 8.94
CA PHE A 32 10.37 4.84 10.21
C PHE A 32 11.14 4.26 11.39
N LEU A 33 11.36 2.96 11.44
CA LEU A 33 12.18 2.32 12.47
C LEU A 33 13.63 2.77 12.40
N LEU A 34 14.22 2.82 11.20
CA LEU A 34 15.58 3.33 11.01
C LEU A 34 15.68 4.80 11.39
N HIS A 35 14.69 5.63 11.05
CA HIS A 35 14.66 7.04 11.44
C HIS A 35 14.51 7.22 12.97
N ALA A 36 13.73 6.36 13.63
CA ALA A 36 13.60 6.36 15.09
C ALA A 36 14.90 5.96 15.80
N LEU A 37 15.65 5.00 15.25
CA LEU A 37 16.95 4.56 15.79
C LEU A 37 18.08 5.55 15.45
N LEU A 38 18.03 6.13 14.26
CA LEU A 38 19.04 7.04 13.72
C LEU A 38 18.32 8.28 13.15
N PRO A 39 18.07 9.32 13.97
CA PRO A 39 17.37 10.55 13.55
C PRO A 39 18.26 11.46 12.66
N ILE A 40 19.10 10.85 11.83
CA ILE A 40 20.15 11.52 11.05
C ILE A 40 19.65 11.85 9.63
N CYS A 41 18.67 11.11 9.12
CA CYS A 41 18.16 11.27 7.76
C CYS A 41 16.71 11.78 7.77
N LYS A 42 16.43 12.83 6.99
CA LYS A 42 15.05 13.24 6.71
C LYS A 42 14.35 12.15 5.91
N ILE A 43 13.16 11.74 6.36
CA ILE A 43 12.33 10.78 5.61
C ILE A 43 11.96 11.42 4.27
N PRO A 44 12.26 10.77 3.13
CA PRO A 44 11.88 11.30 1.82
C PRO A 44 10.38 11.55 1.77
N LYS A 45 9.96 12.70 1.21
CA LYS A 45 8.56 13.13 1.14
C LYS A 45 7.61 11.99 0.74
N ARG A 46 7.94 11.29 -0.36
CA ARG A 46 7.20 10.13 -0.88
C ARG A 46 6.92 8.96 0.10
N TRP A 47 7.62 8.89 1.23
CA TRP A 47 7.56 7.83 2.24
C TRP A 47 7.28 8.39 3.64
N ASN A 48 6.98 9.69 3.76
CA ASN A 48 6.51 10.25 5.01
C ASN A 48 5.09 9.76 5.33
N LEU A 49 4.60 10.09 6.52
CA LEU A 49 3.32 9.57 7.01
C LEU A 49 2.13 10.10 6.18
N GLU A 50 2.19 11.36 5.77
CA GLU A 50 1.16 12.04 4.98
C GLU A 50 1.02 11.43 3.58
N ASP A 51 2.11 11.33 2.82
CA ASP A 51 2.08 10.72 1.48
C ASP A 51 1.72 9.23 1.54
N THR A 52 2.09 8.53 2.62
CA THR A 52 1.70 7.14 2.84
C THR A 52 0.20 7.02 3.11
N SER A 53 -0.38 7.90 3.91
CA SER A 53 -1.84 7.90 4.18
C SER A 53 -2.64 8.23 2.92
N ILE A 54 -2.19 9.19 2.11
CA ILE A 54 -2.79 9.52 0.82
C ILE A 54 -2.75 8.31 -0.14
N LYS A 55 -1.63 7.58 -0.19
CA LYS A 55 -1.53 6.35 -1.01
C LYS A 55 -2.51 5.27 -0.55
N LEU A 56 -2.60 5.03 0.77
CA LEU A 56 -3.54 4.08 1.34
C LEU A 56 -4.99 4.44 1.00
N TYR A 57 -5.34 5.72 1.13
CA TYR A 57 -6.67 6.21 0.76
C TYR A 57 -6.98 5.94 -0.72
N ARG A 58 -6.07 6.30 -1.63
CA ARG A 58 -6.24 6.06 -3.08
C ARG A 58 -6.37 4.58 -3.42
N TRP A 59 -5.59 3.71 -2.74
CA TRP A 59 -5.69 2.27 -2.93
C TRP A 59 -7.01 1.70 -2.39
N SER A 60 -7.54 2.26 -1.30
CA SER A 60 -8.87 1.94 -0.78
C SER A 60 -9.97 2.37 -1.75
N GLU A 61 -9.89 3.58 -2.31
CA GLU A 61 -10.84 4.01 -3.35
C GLU A 61 -10.77 3.11 -4.58
N TYR A 62 -9.57 2.70 -4.99
CA TYR A 62 -9.38 1.78 -6.12
C TYR A 62 -10.02 0.40 -5.85
N THR A 63 -9.90 -0.15 -4.64
CA THR A 63 -10.55 -1.42 -4.30
C THR A 63 -12.07 -1.30 -4.28
N ILE A 64 -12.62 -0.18 -3.80
CA ILE A 64 -14.06 0.12 -3.83
C ILE A 64 -14.55 0.23 -5.28
N LYS A 65 -13.84 0.98 -6.13
CA LYS A 65 -14.18 1.13 -7.56
C LYS A 65 -14.14 -0.20 -8.30
N ARG A 66 -13.18 -1.09 -8.01
CA ARG A 66 -13.11 -2.43 -8.60
C ARG A 66 -14.28 -3.31 -8.21
N LYS A 67 -14.73 -3.24 -6.95
CA LYS A 67 -15.88 -4.01 -6.47
C LYS A 67 -17.21 -3.60 -7.12
N ASN A 68 -17.31 -2.36 -7.57
CA ASN A 68 -18.52 -1.79 -8.19
C ASN A 68 -18.50 -1.84 -9.74
N LYS A 69 -17.49 -2.48 -10.34
CA LYS A 69 -17.43 -2.81 -11.78
C LYS A 69 -17.94 -4.22 -12.02
#